data_AF-A0A924KHV7-F1
#
_entry.id   AF-A0A924KHV7-F1
#
_cell.length_a   1.000
_cell.length_b   1.000
_cell.length_c   1.000
_cell.angle_alpha   90.00
_cell.angle_beta   90.00
_cell.angle_gamma   90.00
#
_symmetry.space_group_name_H-M   'P 1'
#
loop_
_entity.id
_entity.type
_entity.pdbx_description
1 polymer ?
#
loop_
_entity_poly.entity_id
_entity_poly.type
_entity_poly.pdbx_seq_one_letter_code
_entity_poly.pdbx_strand_id
1 'polypeptide(L)'
;MFFKDIDEVKVYADINASFEFDILTPKLRQVNRDILNLHFGNDFVEEIQTAYDGTTAGNISTLSLADQQIIKKFRAITAPIAVALFITPGQVQIDNAGIFIARNENRATAFEWQIKDLIKSYLRPGYQAIEDAIIFLQKNITSYATYQSSEEFQYSKLCFVPTAKEFTKYYSPLNNSYISYLKMRSCMDKVDEMDIANILLPNYYAELKTKIAADTLTVADKAIIPYIKKAIVNLTALKALSELNATFDENGFMIF
;
A
#
# COMPACT_ATOMS: atom_id res chain seq x y z
N MET A 1 11.86 -13.41 -0.89
CA MET A 1 10.80 -13.02 -1.84
C MET A 1 9.69 -14.04 -1.77
N PHE A 2 8.43 -13.64 -1.93
CA PHE A 2 7.27 -14.55 -1.80
C PHE A 2 6.89 -15.32 -3.06
N PHE A 3 7.85 -15.52 -3.97
CA PHE A 3 7.67 -16.26 -5.22
C PHE A 3 8.83 -17.24 -5.41
N LYS A 4 8.55 -18.44 -5.91
CA LYS A 4 9.56 -19.45 -6.29
C LYS A 4 9.53 -19.76 -7.79
N ASP A 5 8.45 -19.40 -8.49
CA ASP A 5 8.27 -19.67 -9.92
C ASP A 5 7.39 -18.63 -10.61
N ILE A 6 7.48 -18.54 -11.94
CA ILE A 6 6.69 -17.65 -12.79
C ILE A 6 5.20 -17.99 -12.76
N ASP A 7 4.83 -19.26 -12.59
CA ASP A 7 3.42 -19.66 -12.54
C ASP A 7 2.69 -19.05 -11.34
N GLU A 8 3.41 -18.81 -10.24
CA GLU A 8 2.86 -18.10 -9.08
C GLU A 8 2.63 -16.61 -9.38
N VAL A 9 3.49 -15.98 -10.20
CA VAL A 9 3.35 -14.57 -10.58
C VAL A 9 2.15 -14.38 -11.51
N LYS A 10 1.94 -15.33 -12.45
CA LYS A 10 0.84 -15.29 -13.42
C LYS A 10 -0.56 -15.24 -12.79
N VAL A 11 -0.71 -15.77 -11.57
CA VAL A 11 -1.98 -15.72 -10.82
C VAL A 11 -2.34 -14.29 -10.42
N TYR A 12 -1.34 -13.42 -10.23
CA TYR A 12 -1.52 -12.06 -9.72
C TYR A 12 -1.22 -10.96 -10.74
N ALA A 13 -0.51 -11.27 -11.82
CA ALA A 13 -0.21 -10.33 -12.89
C ALA A 13 -0.36 -11.01 -14.26
N ASP A 14 -1.10 -10.36 -15.15
CA ASP A 14 -1.31 -10.84 -16.52
C ASP A 14 -0.01 -10.72 -17.33
N ILE A 15 0.76 -11.80 -17.38
CA ILE A 15 2.01 -11.92 -18.14
C ILE A 15 1.99 -13.18 -19.02
N ASN A 16 2.73 -13.15 -20.13
CA ASN A 16 2.76 -14.28 -21.06
C ASN A 16 3.42 -15.52 -20.43
N ALA A 17 2.95 -16.71 -20.81
CA ALA A 17 3.54 -18.00 -20.44
C ALA A 17 5.04 -18.11 -20.76
N SER A 18 5.53 -17.43 -21.80
CA SER A 18 6.93 -17.42 -22.22
C SER A 18 7.85 -16.50 -21.40
N PHE A 19 7.32 -15.81 -20.40
CA PHE A 19 8.10 -14.85 -19.62
C PHE A 19 9.08 -15.57 -18.68
N GLU A 20 10.36 -15.19 -18.71
CA GLU A 20 11.39 -15.81 -17.87
C GLU A 20 11.37 -15.22 -16.45
N PHE A 21 11.36 -16.10 -15.43
CA PHE A 21 11.30 -15.70 -14.03
C PHE A 21 12.53 -14.89 -13.58
N ASP A 22 13.71 -15.25 -14.10
CA ASP A 22 14.98 -14.60 -13.74
C ASP A 22 15.02 -13.12 -14.13
N ILE A 23 14.29 -12.74 -15.18
CA ILE A 23 14.17 -11.35 -15.63
C ILE A 23 13.37 -10.51 -14.62
N LEU A 24 12.33 -11.07 -14.02
CA LEU A 24 11.47 -10.36 -13.06
C LEU A 24 12.02 -10.40 -11.63
N THR A 25 12.83 -11.40 -11.30
CA THR A 25 13.36 -11.65 -9.95
C THR A 25 14.00 -10.42 -9.30
N PRO A 26 14.84 -9.62 -9.98
CA PRO A 26 15.40 -8.40 -9.39
C PRO A 26 14.32 -7.39 -8.97
N LYS A 27 13.25 -7.25 -9.77
CA LYS A 27 12.13 -6.33 -9.47
C LYS A 27 11.25 -6.86 -8.35
N LEU A 28 11.00 -8.17 -8.29
CA LEU A 28 10.30 -8.79 -7.16
C LEU A 28 11.04 -8.57 -5.84
N ARG A 29 12.38 -8.74 -5.84
CA ARG A 29 13.21 -8.46 -4.66
C ARG A 29 13.20 -6.98 -4.28
N GLN A 30 13.26 -6.09 -5.28
CA GLN A 30 13.18 -4.66 -5.08
C GLN A 30 11.86 -4.27 -4.38
N VAL A 31 10.71 -4.75 -4.86
CA VAL A 31 9.40 -4.43 -4.27
C VAL A 31 9.28 -4.98 -2.85
N ASN A 32 9.80 -6.19 -2.59
CA ASN A 32 9.80 -6.74 -1.24
C ASN A 32 10.57 -5.83 -0.25
N ARG A 33 11.76 -5.37 -0.65
CA ARG A 33 12.59 -4.49 0.18
C ARG A 33 12.01 -3.09 0.32
N ASP A 34 11.56 -2.48 -0.78
CA ASP A 34 11.23 -1.05 -0.80
C ASP A 34 9.77 -0.78 -0.38
N ILE A 35 8.85 -1.70 -0.67
CA ILE A 35 7.41 -1.53 -0.41
C ILE A 35 6.96 -2.38 0.78
N LEU A 36 7.27 -3.68 0.80
CA LEU A 36 6.77 -4.53 1.90
C LEU A 36 7.44 -4.17 3.23
N ASN A 37 8.76 -4.03 3.28
CA ASN A 37 9.42 -3.66 4.53
C ASN A 37 9.02 -2.26 5.02
N LEU A 38 8.76 -1.31 4.12
CA LEU A 38 8.35 0.06 4.47
C LEU A 38 6.95 0.12 5.11
N HIS A 39 6.04 -0.76 4.71
CA HIS A 39 4.65 -0.71 5.15
C HIS A 39 4.30 -1.71 6.26
N PHE A 40 5.06 -2.79 6.39
CA PHE A 40 4.74 -3.88 7.32
C PHE A 40 5.84 -4.14 8.36
N GLY A 41 6.97 -3.44 8.28
CA GLY A 41 8.14 -3.63 9.14
C GLY A 41 9.04 -4.78 8.67
N ASN A 42 10.35 -4.59 8.78
CA ASN A 42 11.34 -5.58 8.30
C ASN A 42 11.23 -6.92 9.02
N ASP A 43 11.11 -6.90 10.35
CA ASP A 43 11.12 -8.11 11.19
C ASP A 43 9.92 -9.01 10.89
N PHE A 44 8.73 -8.41 10.68
CA PHE A 44 7.52 -9.16 10.33
C PHE A 44 7.61 -9.76 8.93
N VAL A 45 8.13 -9.00 7.95
CA VAL A 45 8.31 -9.53 6.59
C VAL A 45 9.32 -10.68 6.58
N GLU A 46 10.40 -10.58 7.37
CA GLU A 46 11.42 -11.63 7.50
C GLU A 46 10.89 -12.90 8.19
N GLU A 47 10.05 -12.75 9.21
CA GLU A 47 9.35 -13.87 9.88
C GLU A 47 8.50 -14.66 8.87
N ILE A 48 7.63 -13.98 8.12
CA ILE A 48 6.76 -14.61 7.13
C ILE A 48 7.57 -15.18 5.97
N GLN A 49 8.66 -14.52 5.58
CA GLN A 49 9.57 -15.00 4.55
C GLN A 49 10.25 -16.30 4.97
N THR A 50 10.72 -16.40 6.22
CA THR A 50 11.35 -17.61 6.76
C THR A 50 10.36 -18.78 6.78
N ALA A 51 9.11 -18.53 7.20
CA ALA A 51 8.05 -19.52 7.16
C ALA A 51 7.78 -19.99 5.71
N TYR A 52 7.76 -19.07 4.75
CA TYR A 52 7.55 -19.40 3.34
C TYR A 52 8.74 -20.16 2.72
N ASP A 53 9.98 -19.82 3.07
CA ASP A 53 11.16 -20.48 2.50
C ASP A 53 11.26 -21.95 2.92
N GLY A 54 10.78 -22.30 4.12
CA GLY A 54 10.63 -23.68 4.59
C GLY A 54 9.60 -24.53 3.84
N THR A 55 8.78 -23.96 2.95
CA THR A 55 7.79 -24.71 2.15
C THR A 55 8.38 -25.26 0.84
N THR A 56 7.95 -26.44 0.42
CA THR A 56 8.35 -26.98 -0.89
C THR A 56 7.59 -26.26 -2.02
N ALA A 57 8.33 -25.71 -3.00
CA ALA A 57 7.86 -25.24 -4.31
C ALA A 57 6.44 -24.61 -4.34
N GLY A 58 6.21 -23.59 -3.50
CA GLY A 58 4.98 -22.78 -3.57
C GLY A 58 3.74 -23.38 -2.90
N ASN A 59 3.85 -24.58 -2.31
CA ASN A 59 2.75 -25.15 -1.54
C ASN A 59 2.68 -24.52 -0.15
N ILE A 60 1.87 -23.47 -0.02
CA ILE A 60 1.57 -22.81 1.26
C ILE A 60 0.56 -23.60 2.11
N SER A 61 0.01 -24.72 1.62
CA SER A 61 -1.06 -25.47 2.31
C SER A 61 -0.61 -26.08 3.64
N THR A 62 0.71 -26.19 3.85
CA THR A 62 1.31 -26.66 5.11
C THR A 62 1.42 -25.55 6.16
N LEU A 63 1.27 -24.28 5.78
CA LEU A 63 1.28 -23.14 6.68
C LEU A 63 -0.10 -22.93 7.32
N SER A 64 -0.14 -22.15 8.41
CA SER A 64 -1.40 -21.77 9.04
C SER A 64 -2.30 -21.05 8.04
N LEU A 65 -3.64 -21.17 8.18
CA LEU A 65 -4.58 -20.48 7.29
C LEU A 65 -4.37 -18.96 7.29
N ALA A 66 -3.92 -18.39 8.40
CA ALA A 66 -3.62 -16.97 8.53
C ALA A 66 -2.39 -16.60 7.67
N ASP A 67 -1.31 -17.37 7.78
CA ASP A 67 -0.07 -17.14 7.02
C ASP A 67 -0.28 -17.32 5.51
N GLN A 68 -1.13 -18.27 5.12
CA GLN A 68 -1.53 -18.43 3.73
C GLN A 68 -2.22 -17.18 3.18
N GLN A 69 -3.09 -16.54 3.97
CA GLN A 69 -3.83 -15.35 3.54
C GLN A 69 -2.93 -14.13 3.44
N ILE A 70 -2.00 -13.92 4.38
CA ILE A 70 -1.07 -12.79 4.30
C ILE A 70 -0.08 -12.96 3.15
N ILE A 71 0.44 -14.18 2.91
CA ILE A 71 1.33 -14.45 1.76
C ILE A 71 0.60 -14.18 0.44
N LYS A 72 -0.66 -14.61 0.29
CA LYS A 72 -1.48 -14.29 -0.89
C LYS A 72 -1.62 -12.78 -1.10
N LYS A 73 -1.76 -12.02 -0.03
CA LYS A 73 -1.86 -10.55 -0.08
C LYS A 73 -0.51 -9.90 -0.44
N PHE A 74 0.60 -10.35 0.14
CA PHE A 74 1.94 -9.90 -0.24
C PHE A 74 2.27 -10.20 -1.71
N ARG A 75 1.83 -11.34 -2.23
CA ARG A 75 1.93 -11.66 -3.66
C ARG A 75 1.11 -10.72 -4.53
N ALA A 76 -0.13 -10.43 -4.13
CA ALA A 76 -1.00 -9.47 -4.82
C ALA A 76 -0.44 -8.04 -4.85
N ILE A 77 0.39 -7.66 -3.87
CA ILE A 77 1.13 -6.39 -3.88
C ILE A 77 2.34 -6.50 -4.83
N THR A 78 3.15 -7.54 -4.64
CA THR A 78 4.50 -7.61 -5.20
C THR A 78 4.49 -7.87 -6.70
N ALA A 79 3.63 -8.76 -7.20
CA ALA A 79 3.60 -9.13 -8.62
C ALA A 79 3.22 -7.97 -9.55
N PRO A 80 2.07 -7.28 -9.37
CA PRO A 80 1.71 -6.15 -10.23
C PRO A 80 2.75 -5.02 -10.21
N ILE A 81 3.24 -4.64 -9.02
CA ILE A 81 4.21 -3.55 -8.89
C ILE A 81 5.55 -3.94 -9.55
N ALA A 82 6.01 -5.19 -9.38
CA ALA A 82 7.25 -5.64 -10.02
C ALA A 82 7.15 -5.62 -11.55
N VAL A 83 6.00 -6.02 -12.11
CA VAL A 83 5.76 -5.92 -13.55
C VAL A 83 5.76 -4.45 -13.99
N ALA A 84 5.11 -3.55 -13.25
CA ALA A 84 5.12 -2.12 -13.54
C ALA A 84 6.56 -1.54 -13.58
N LEU A 85 7.41 -1.92 -12.61
CA LEU A 85 8.82 -1.53 -12.56
C LEU A 85 9.67 -2.17 -13.66
N PHE A 86 9.23 -3.30 -14.22
CA PHE A 86 9.90 -3.98 -15.32
C PHE A 86 9.55 -3.39 -16.70
N ILE A 87 8.35 -2.85 -16.90
CA ILE A 87 7.88 -2.36 -18.21
C ILE A 87 8.85 -1.37 -18.86
N THR A 88 9.38 -0.42 -18.09
CA THR A 88 10.30 0.61 -18.63
C THR A 88 11.66 0.02 -19.06
N PRO A 89 12.42 -0.67 -18.18
CA PRO A 89 13.68 -1.29 -18.61
C PRO A 89 13.48 -2.41 -19.63
N GLY A 90 12.33 -3.10 -19.65
CA GLY A 90 12.03 -4.15 -20.62
C GLY A 90 11.86 -3.67 -22.07
N GLN A 91 11.77 -2.35 -22.30
CA GLN A 91 11.67 -1.76 -23.65
C GLN A 91 13.02 -1.42 -24.28
N VAL A 92 14.07 -1.37 -23.47
CA VAL A 92 15.40 -0.97 -23.90
C VAL A 92 16.37 -2.13 -23.76
N GLN A 93 17.31 -2.20 -24.70
CA GLN A 93 18.44 -3.10 -24.66
C GLN A 93 19.67 -2.28 -24.32
N ILE A 94 20.43 -2.75 -23.34
CA ILE A 94 21.68 -2.13 -22.91
C ILE A 94 22.79 -3.11 -23.26
N ASP A 95 23.69 -2.70 -24.15
CA ASP A 95 24.87 -3.47 -24.55
C ASP A 95 26.14 -2.59 -24.50
N ASN A 96 27.29 -3.15 -24.90
CA ASN A 96 28.56 -2.42 -24.91
C ASN A 96 28.61 -1.26 -25.94
N ALA A 97 27.69 -1.23 -26.91
CA ALA A 97 27.59 -0.20 -27.93
C ALA A 97 26.59 0.92 -27.56
N GLY A 98 25.77 0.73 -26.52
CA GLY A 98 24.92 1.78 -25.95
C GLY A 98 23.53 1.30 -25.54
N ILE A 99 22.56 2.22 -25.60
CA ILE A 99 21.15 1.96 -25.27
C ILE A 99 20.33 1.99 -26.55
N PHE A 100 19.67 0.88 -26.87
CA PHE A 100 18.84 0.72 -28.05
C PHE A 100 17.39 0.43 -27.67
N ILE A 101 16.44 0.88 -28.48
CA ILE A 101 15.04 0.49 -28.33
C ILE A 101 14.86 -0.85 -29.06
N ALA A 102 14.29 -1.84 -28.37
CA ALA A 102 13.98 -3.11 -29.00
C ALA A 102 12.92 -2.91 -30.11
N ARG A 103 13.35 -2.95 -31.37
CA ARG A 103 12.48 -2.98 -32.55
C ARG A 103 12.75 -4.24 -33.36
N ASN A 104 11.69 -4.93 -33.75
CA ASN A 104 11.75 -6.12 -34.60
C ASN A 104 10.73 -5.94 -35.73
N GLU A 105 11.04 -6.42 -36.94
CA GLU A 105 10.15 -6.38 -38.12
C GLU A 105 8.77 -7.01 -37.84
N ASN A 106 8.70 -8.00 -36.94
CA ASN A 106 7.47 -8.71 -36.58
C ASN A 106 6.75 -8.16 -35.34
N ARG A 107 7.29 -7.13 -34.67
CA ARG A 107 6.70 -6.57 -33.44
C ARG A 107 6.78 -5.05 -33.41
N ALA A 108 5.62 -4.40 -33.38
CA ALA A 108 5.54 -2.95 -33.15
C ALA A 108 5.75 -2.63 -31.66
N THR A 109 6.58 -1.62 -31.38
CA THR A 109 6.72 -1.06 -30.03
C THR A 109 5.42 -0.32 -29.66
N ALA A 110 4.94 -0.53 -28.44
CA ALA A 110 3.76 0.18 -27.94
C ALA A 110 3.99 1.70 -27.88
N PHE A 111 2.92 2.49 -28.04
CA PHE A 111 3.01 3.94 -27.87
C PHE A 111 3.16 4.33 -26.40
N GLU A 112 3.78 5.49 -26.14
CA GLU A 112 4.05 5.97 -24.78
C GLU A 112 2.79 6.03 -23.90
N TRP A 113 1.65 6.45 -24.46
CA TRP A 113 0.39 6.50 -23.72
C TRP A 113 -0.12 5.11 -23.33
N GLN A 114 0.01 4.11 -24.21
CA GLN A 114 -0.36 2.72 -23.90
C GLN A 114 0.52 2.14 -22.79
N ILE A 115 1.81 2.49 -22.81
CA ILE A 115 2.78 2.08 -21.78
C ILE A 115 2.42 2.71 -20.44
N LYS A 116 2.11 4.01 -20.42
CA LYS A 116 1.68 4.71 -19.20
C LYS A 116 0.39 4.13 -18.65
N ASP A 117 -0.59 3.83 -19.50
CA ASP A 117 -1.86 3.24 -19.07
C ASP A 117 -1.68 1.81 -18.55
N LEU A 118 -0.79 1.01 -19.16
CA LEU A 118 -0.43 -0.32 -18.68
C LEU A 118 0.27 -0.26 -17.32
N ILE A 119 1.20 0.67 -17.13
CA ILE A 119 1.85 0.88 -15.83
C ILE A 119 0.80 1.21 -14.77
N LYS A 120 -0.13 2.14 -15.07
CA LYS A 120 -1.22 2.50 -14.16
C LYS A 120 -2.13 1.31 -13.85
N SER A 121 -2.42 0.44 -14.83
CA SER A 121 -3.29 -0.72 -14.64
C SER A 121 -2.69 -1.78 -13.72
N TYR A 122 -1.36 -1.89 -13.64
CA TYR A 122 -0.68 -2.75 -12.67
C TYR A 122 -0.47 -2.07 -11.31
N LEU A 123 -0.12 -0.79 -11.29
CA LEU A 123 0.12 -0.07 -10.04
C LEU A 123 -1.15 0.05 -9.19
N ARG A 124 -2.29 0.42 -9.79
CA ARG A 124 -3.55 0.61 -9.07
C ARG A 124 -3.96 -0.60 -8.21
N PRO A 125 -4.09 -1.83 -8.74
CA PRO A 125 -4.41 -3.00 -7.93
C PRO A 125 -3.29 -3.35 -6.93
N GLY A 126 -2.02 -3.16 -7.29
CA GLY A 126 -0.90 -3.39 -6.38
C GLY A 126 -0.96 -2.52 -5.11
N TYR A 127 -1.24 -1.22 -5.27
CA TYR A 127 -1.41 -0.31 -4.13
C TYR A 127 -2.69 -0.56 -3.34
N GLN A 128 -3.79 -0.95 -3.99
CA GLN A 128 -5.01 -1.37 -3.29
C GLN A 128 -4.78 -2.63 -2.45
N ALA A 129 -3.96 -3.57 -2.93
CA ALA A 129 -3.60 -4.77 -2.19
C ALA A 129 -2.81 -4.46 -0.90
N ILE A 130 -2.09 -3.33 -0.83
CA ILE A 130 -1.41 -2.88 0.39
C ILE A 130 -2.44 -2.55 1.48
N GLU A 131 -3.43 -1.72 1.14
CA GLU A 131 -4.54 -1.38 2.05
C GLU A 131 -5.28 -2.64 2.51
N ASP A 132 -5.59 -3.57 1.59
CA ASP A 132 -6.26 -4.83 1.91
C ASP A 132 -5.42 -5.75 2.83
N ALA A 133 -4.10 -5.66 2.75
CA ALA A 133 -3.19 -6.35 3.65
C ALA A 133 -3.17 -5.71 5.04
N ILE A 134 -3.09 -4.37 5.12
CA ILE A 134 -3.16 -3.62 6.38
C ILE A 134 -4.48 -3.90 7.11
N ILE A 135 -5.61 -3.81 6.41
CA ILE A 135 -6.94 -4.09 6.99
C ILE A 135 -7.03 -5.54 7.49
N PHE A 136 -6.43 -6.49 6.76
CA PHE A 136 -6.41 -7.88 7.19
C PHE A 136 -5.58 -8.08 8.46
N LEU A 137 -4.40 -7.47 8.54
CA LEU A 137 -3.54 -7.55 9.72
C LEU A 137 -4.20 -6.90 10.94
N GLN A 138 -4.82 -5.72 10.77
CA GLN A 138 -5.54 -5.04 11.85
C GLN A 138 -6.69 -5.90 12.42
N LYS A 139 -7.40 -6.64 11.56
CA LYS A 139 -8.49 -7.53 12.00
C LYS A 139 -8.00 -8.79 12.72
N ASN A 140 -6.78 -9.23 12.45
CA ASN A 140 -6.20 -10.47 12.99
C ASN A 140 -4.99 -10.18 13.88
N ILE A 141 -4.93 -9.00 14.50
CA ILE A 141 -3.74 -8.50 15.18
C ILE A 141 -3.24 -9.43 16.29
N THR A 142 -4.15 -10.12 16.97
CA THR A 142 -3.84 -11.10 18.04
C THR A 142 -2.99 -12.27 17.55
N SER A 143 -3.03 -12.56 16.25
CA SER A 143 -2.26 -13.63 15.62
C SER A 143 -0.89 -13.16 15.11
N TYR A 144 -0.62 -11.86 15.11
CA TYR A 144 0.58 -11.26 14.52
C TYR A 144 1.29 -10.35 15.52
N ALA A 145 1.90 -10.95 16.55
CA ALA A 145 2.58 -10.22 17.62
C ALA A 145 3.73 -9.34 17.08
N THR A 146 4.52 -9.83 16.13
CA THR A 146 5.63 -9.08 15.52
C THR A 146 5.15 -7.83 14.77
N TYR A 147 4.05 -7.95 14.02
CA TYR A 147 3.42 -6.79 13.38
C TYR A 147 2.80 -5.84 14.42
N GLN A 148 2.22 -6.37 15.50
CA GLN A 148 1.68 -5.54 16.58
C GLN A 148 2.75 -4.69 17.26
N SER A 149 3.98 -5.18 17.37
CA SER A 149 5.12 -4.42 17.87
C SER A 149 5.75 -3.47 16.85
N SER A 150 5.35 -3.50 15.58
CA SER A 150 5.97 -2.70 14.52
C SER A 150 5.64 -1.22 14.66
N GLU A 151 6.57 -0.35 14.24
CA GLU A 151 6.38 1.10 14.27
C GLU A 151 5.19 1.54 13.41
N GLU A 152 4.96 0.86 12.29
CA GLU A 152 3.86 1.15 11.36
C GLU A 152 2.50 0.90 12.01
N PHE A 153 2.37 -0.20 12.77
CA PHE A 153 1.14 -0.49 13.50
C PHE A 153 0.94 0.48 14.67
N GLN A 154 1.98 0.77 15.43
CA GLN A 154 1.92 1.74 16.53
C GLN A 154 1.49 3.12 16.03
N TYR A 155 2.04 3.56 14.89
CA TYR A 155 1.63 4.80 14.27
C TYR A 155 0.16 4.78 13.86
N SER A 156 -0.27 3.74 13.14
CA SER A 156 -1.67 3.61 12.67
C SER A 156 -2.65 3.72 13.83
N LYS A 157 -2.30 3.16 15.00
CA LYS A 157 -3.10 3.18 16.21
C LYS A 157 -3.24 4.58 16.85
N LEU A 158 -2.29 5.46 16.63
CA LEU A 158 -2.30 6.84 17.14
C LEU A 158 -3.15 7.78 16.26
N CYS A 159 -3.41 7.39 15.01
CA CYS A 159 -4.21 8.17 14.09
C CYS A 159 -5.71 8.01 14.36
N PHE A 160 -6.46 9.13 14.33
CA PHE A 160 -7.91 9.04 14.30
C PHE A 160 -8.43 8.36 13.03
N VAL A 161 -7.77 8.55 11.90
CA VAL A 161 -8.15 7.97 10.59
C VAL A 161 -7.03 7.05 10.09
N PRO A 162 -6.99 5.78 10.54
CA PRO A 162 -5.89 4.85 10.27
C PRO A 162 -5.84 4.26 8.85
N THR A 163 -6.93 4.35 8.07
CA THR A 163 -7.07 3.66 6.79
C THR A 163 -7.64 4.55 5.70
N ALA A 164 -7.25 4.32 4.45
CA ALA A 164 -7.80 5.01 3.29
C ALA A 164 -9.31 4.72 3.13
N LYS A 165 -9.75 3.52 3.53
CA LYS A 165 -11.16 3.15 3.57
C LYS A 165 -11.96 4.00 4.55
N GLU A 166 -11.40 4.26 5.73
CA GLU A 166 -12.05 5.12 6.71
C GLU A 166 -12.05 6.59 6.27
N PHE A 167 -10.97 7.05 5.64
CA PHE A 167 -10.92 8.38 5.05
C PHE A 167 -12.02 8.56 3.99
N THR A 168 -12.18 7.58 3.10
CA THR A 168 -13.17 7.62 2.01
C THR A 168 -14.61 7.68 2.54
N LYS A 169 -14.88 7.11 3.72
CA LYS A 169 -16.21 7.21 4.36
C LYS A 169 -16.64 8.66 4.61
N TYR A 170 -15.69 9.55 4.89
CA TYR A 170 -15.94 10.97 5.15
C TYR A 170 -15.62 11.87 3.95
N TYR A 171 -14.86 11.36 2.97
CA TYR A 171 -14.53 12.03 1.71
C TYR A 171 -14.52 11.05 0.53
N SER A 172 -15.68 10.87 -0.07
CA SER A 172 -15.90 9.93 -1.19
C SER A 172 -14.95 10.08 -2.39
N PRO A 173 -14.50 11.30 -2.78
CA PRO A 173 -13.61 11.45 -3.95
C PRO A 173 -12.27 10.71 -3.85
N LEU A 174 -11.81 10.35 -2.64
CA LEU A 174 -10.57 9.56 -2.48
C LEU A 174 -10.69 8.16 -3.12
N ASN A 175 -11.92 7.61 -3.21
CA ASN A 175 -12.21 6.31 -3.82
C ASN A 175 -11.32 5.16 -3.31
N ASN A 176 -11.05 5.12 -2.00
CA ASN A 176 -10.15 4.15 -1.35
C ASN A 176 -8.74 4.08 -1.96
N SER A 177 -8.27 5.18 -2.57
CA SER A 177 -6.91 5.27 -3.11
C SER A 177 -5.89 5.30 -1.98
N TYR A 178 -5.18 4.19 -1.79
CA TYR A 178 -4.12 4.08 -0.79
C TYR A 178 -2.99 5.09 -1.02
N ILE A 179 -2.60 5.31 -2.28
CA ILE A 179 -1.54 6.26 -2.64
C ILE A 179 -1.92 7.69 -2.24
N SER A 180 -3.15 8.09 -2.57
CA SER A 180 -3.65 9.42 -2.28
C SER A 180 -3.72 9.64 -0.76
N TYR A 181 -4.19 8.63 -0.02
CA TYR A 181 -4.16 8.64 1.44
C TYR A 181 -2.74 8.80 2.00
N LEU A 182 -1.77 8.02 1.49
CA LEU A 182 -0.38 8.09 1.94
C LEU A 182 0.23 9.48 1.72
N LYS A 183 -0.06 10.12 0.59
CA LYS A 183 0.41 11.49 0.29
C LYS A 183 -0.24 12.52 1.21
N MET A 184 -1.54 12.38 1.46
CA MET A 184 -2.30 13.25 2.37
C MET A 184 -1.92 13.05 3.85
N ARG A 185 -1.27 11.94 4.21
CA ARG A 185 -0.95 11.60 5.61
C ARG A 185 -0.17 12.72 6.31
N SER A 186 0.85 13.27 5.66
CA SER A 186 1.62 14.39 6.20
C SER A 186 0.76 15.64 6.48
N CYS A 187 -0.22 15.92 5.63
CA CYS A 187 -1.20 17.00 5.85
C CYS A 187 -2.14 16.64 7.02
N MET A 188 -2.54 15.38 7.11
CA MET A 188 -3.41 14.87 8.16
C MET A 188 -2.76 14.98 9.54
N ASP A 189 -1.47 14.66 9.66
CA ASP A 189 -0.72 14.78 10.91
C ASP A 189 -0.66 16.24 11.39
N LYS A 190 -0.41 17.18 10.45
CA LYS A 190 -0.44 18.62 10.76
C LYS A 190 -1.82 19.08 11.20
N VAL A 191 -2.89 18.62 10.55
CA VAL A 191 -4.27 18.97 10.92
C VAL A 191 -4.61 18.41 12.29
N ASP A 192 -4.19 17.18 12.58
CA ASP A 192 -4.44 16.51 13.85
C ASP A 192 -3.74 17.25 15.01
N GLU A 193 -2.47 17.60 14.84
CA GLU A 193 -1.66 18.27 15.87
C GLU A 193 -1.93 19.77 16.00
N MET A 194 -2.09 20.50 14.89
CA MET A 194 -2.18 21.96 14.93
C MET A 194 -3.63 22.47 14.97
N ASP A 195 -4.56 21.82 14.28
CA ASP A 195 -5.93 22.33 14.18
C ASP A 195 -6.81 21.66 15.23
N ILE A 196 -6.82 20.33 15.28
CA ILE A 196 -7.73 19.58 16.16
C ILE A 196 -7.30 19.62 17.63
N ALA A 197 -6.01 19.42 17.93
CA ALA A 197 -5.54 19.46 19.32
C ALA A 197 -5.78 20.84 19.98
N ASN A 198 -5.70 21.92 19.20
CA ASN A 198 -5.99 23.27 19.68
C ASN A 198 -7.49 23.49 19.97
N ILE A 199 -8.39 22.90 19.17
CA ILE A 199 -9.84 23.03 19.37
C ILE A 199 -10.32 22.16 20.54
N LEU A 200 -9.84 20.92 20.66
CA LEU A 200 -10.29 19.97 21.68
C LEU A 200 -9.67 20.20 23.06
N LEU A 201 -8.70 21.11 23.17
CA LEU A 201 -7.78 21.29 24.29
C LEU A 201 -6.79 20.11 24.44
N PRO A 202 -5.49 20.39 24.70
CA PRO A 202 -4.45 19.35 24.68
C PRO A 202 -4.69 18.16 25.61
N ASN A 203 -5.25 18.40 26.80
CA ASN A 203 -5.48 17.35 27.80
C ASN A 203 -6.57 16.35 27.37
N TYR A 204 -7.69 16.86 26.84
CA TYR A 204 -8.79 16.01 26.37
C TYR A 204 -8.41 15.28 25.09
N TYR A 205 -7.64 15.92 24.21
CA TYR A 205 -7.07 15.31 23.03
C TYR A 205 -6.15 14.13 23.36
N ALA A 206 -5.21 14.32 24.29
CA ALA A 206 -4.30 13.26 24.72
C ALA A 206 -5.06 12.10 25.38
N GLU A 207 -6.04 12.39 26.23
CA GLU A 207 -6.90 11.38 26.85
C GLU A 207 -7.65 10.55 25.80
N LEU A 208 -8.23 11.19 24.79
CA LEU A 208 -8.91 10.50 23.69
C LEU A 208 -7.95 9.59 22.91
N LYS A 209 -6.75 10.07 22.56
CA LYS A 209 -5.75 9.24 21.89
C LYS A 209 -5.34 8.03 22.72
N THR A 210 -5.16 8.18 24.03
CA THR A 210 -4.88 7.05 24.93
C THR A 210 -6.04 6.06 24.97
N LYS A 211 -7.29 6.51 25.04
CA LYS A 211 -8.47 5.64 25.02
C LYS A 211 -8.65 4.91 23.69
N ILE A 212 -8.34 5.56 22.56
CA ILE A 212 -8.33 4.93 21.23
C ILE A 212 -7.27 3.83 21.19
N ALA A 213 -6.06 4.11 21.67
CA ALA A 213 -5.01 3.10 21.73
C ALA A 213 -5.33 1.95 22.69
N ALA A 214 -6.05 2.19 23.78
CA ALA A 214 -6.42 1.14 24.73
C ALA A 214 -7.71 0.38 24.34
N ASP A 215 -8.44 0.82 23.30
CA ASP A 215 -9.80 0.37 22.97
C ASP A 215 -10.79 0.47 24.16
N THR A 216 -10.63 1.49 25.00
CA THR A 216 -11.44 1.73 26.21
C THR A 216 -12.41 2.90 26.07
N LEU A 217 -12.85 3.16 24.83
CA LEU A 217 -13.72 4.30 24.50
C LEU A 217 -15.08 4.21 25.19
N THR A 218 -15.46 5.29 25.89
CA THR A 218 -16.79 5.42 26.50
C THR A 218 -17.87 5.64 25.45
N VAL A 219 -19.15 5.51 25.85
CA VAL A 219 -20.29 5.78 24.94
C VAL A 219 -20.27 7.22 24.43
N ALA A 220 -19.90 8.18 25.28
CA ALA A 220 -19.77 9.58 24.89
C ALA A 220 -18.63 9.79 23.88
N ASP A 221 -17.47 9.16 24.10
CA ASP A 221 -16.32 9.27 23.18
C ASP A 221 -16.68 8.71 21.79
N LYS A 222 -17.39 7.58 21.73
CA LYS A 222 -17.88 6.97 20.48
C LYS A 222 -18.85 7.86 19.71
N ALA A 223 -19.59 8.74 20.40
CA ALA A 223 -20.49 9.70 19.75
C ALA A 223 -19.73 10.89 19.13
N ILE A 224 -18.62 11.31 19.74
CA ILE A 224 -17.85 12.49 19.32
C ILE A 224 -16.84 12.15 18.21
N ILE A 225 -16.21 10.97 18.28
CA ILE A 225 -15.18 10.53 17.33
C ILE A 225 -15.58 10.67 15.85
N PRO A 226 -16.80 10.31 15.40
CA PRO A 226 -17.21 10.50 14.01
C PRO A 226 -17.17 11.96 13.55
N TYR A 227 -17.46 12.92 14.43
CA TYR A 227 -17.37 14.35 14.11
C TYR A 227 -15.93 14.82 14.01
N ILE A 228 -15.05 14.34 14.91
CA ILE A 228 -13.61 14.61 14.86
C ILE A 228 -13.03 14.07 13.55
N LYS A 229 -13.33 12.81 13.21
CA LYS A 229 -12.90 12.17 11.96
C LYS A 229 -13.36 12.95 10.74
N LYS A 230 -14.62 13.40 10.72
CA LYS A 230 -15.16 14.23 9.63
C LYS A 230 -14.42 15.58 9.53
N ALA A 231 -14.10 16.22 10.65
CA ALA A 231 -13.34 17.47 10.64
C ALA A 231 -11.92 17.26 10.11
N ILE A 232 -11.19 16.26 10.62
CA ILE A 232 -9.83 15.91 10.18
C ILE A 232 -9.80 15.68 8.67
N VAL A 233 -10.70 14.84 8.15
CA VAL A 233 -10.70 14.46 6.74
C VAL A 233 -10.92 15.67 5.82
N ASN A 234 -11.90 16.52 6.13
CA ASN A 234 -12.19 17.69 5.29
C ASN A 234 -11.10 18.77 5.39
N LEU A 235 -10.55 19.00 6.58
CA LEU A 235 -9.43 19.92 6.77
C LEU A 235 -8.15 19.40 6.10
N THR A 236 -7.92 18.09 6.13
CA THR A 236 -6.81 17.45 5.42
C THR A 236 -6.93 17.66 3.92
N ALA A 237 -8.13 17.48 3.34
CA ALA A 237 -8.38 17.76 1.93
C ALA A 237 -8.14 19.24 1.59
N LEU A 238 -8.55 20.16 2.47
CA LEU A 238 -8.28 21.60 2.30
C LEU A 238 -6.78 21.93 2.36
N LYS A 239 -6.04 21.32 3.28
CA LYS A 239 -4.59 21.56 3.41
C LYS A 239 -3.79 20.92 2.29
N ALA A 240 -4.23 19.75 1.84
CA ALA A 240 -3.68 19.08 0.66
C ALA A 240 -3.79 19.95 -0.60
N LEU A 241 -4.84 20.78 -0.74
CA LEU A 241 -4.95 21.73 -1.86
C LEU A 241 -3.83 22.77 -1.90
N SER A 242 -3.35 23.22 -0.73
CA SER A 242 -2.29 24.23 -0.64
C SER A 242 -0.89 23.64 -0.66
N GLU A 243 -0.71 22.42 -0.13
CA GLU A 243 0.61 21.83 0.08
C GLU A 243 1.02 20.79 -0.97
N LEU A 244 0.06 20.16 -1.65
CA LEU A 244 0.33 19.15 -2.66
C LEU A 244 0.05 19.69 -4.07
N ASN A 245 0.81 19.20 -5.06
CA ASN A 245 0.54 19.47 -6.47
C ASN A 245 -0.76 18.77 -6.88
N ALA A 246 -1.87 19.49 -6.74
CA ALA A 246 -3.18 18.97 -7.02
C ALA A 246 -3.80 19.64 -8.25
N THR A 247 -4.56 18.86 -9.00
CA THR A 247 -5.38 19.37 -10.10
C THR A 247 -6.84 19.03 -9.87
N PHE A 248 -7.71 19.89 -10.38
CA PHE A 248 -9.14 19.59 -10.47
C PHE A 248 -9.43 18.97 -11.83
N ASP A 249 -10.09 17.81 -11.85
CA ASP A 249 -10.64 17.18 -13.04
C ASP A 249 -12.14 16.91 -12.88
N GLU A 250 -12.77 16.33 -13.91
CA GLU A 250 -14.19 15.97 -13.94
C GLU A 250 -14.59 14.93 -12.88
N ASN A 251 -13.60 14.21 -12.32
CA ASN A 251 -13.76 13.22 -11.24
C ASN A 251 -13.50 13.82 -9.85
N GLY A 252 -13.08 15.09 -9.76
CA GLY A 252 -12.85 15.82 -8.53
C GLY A 252 -11.39 16.20 -8.29
N PHE A 253 -10.94 16.02 -7.05
CA PHE A 253 -9.60 16.43 -6.59
C PHE A 253 -8.58 15.31 -6.82
N MET A 254 -7.60 15.54 -7.70
CA MET A 254 -6.56 14.57 -8.06
C MET A 254 -5.21 15.01 -7.51
N ILE A 255 -4.57 14.15 -6.70
CA ILE A 255 -3.18 14.31 -6.25
C ILE A 255 -2.29 13.39 -7.07
N PHE A 256 -1.34 13.96 -7.82
CA PHE A 256 -0.38 13.22 -8.63
C PHE A 256 0.83 12.74 -7.86
#